data_AF-A0A544UT77-F1
#
_entry.id   AF-A0A544UT77-F1
#
_cell.length_a   1.000
_cell.length_b   1.000
_cell.length_c   1.000
_cell.angle_alpha   90.00
_cell.angle_beta   90.00
_cell.angle_gamma   90.00
#
_symmetry.space_group_name_H-M   'P 1'
#
loop_
_entity.id
_entity.type
_entity.pdbx_description
1 polymer ?
#
loop_
_entity_poly.entity_id
_entity_poly.type
_entity_poly.pdbx_seq_one_letter_code
_entity_poly.pdbx_strand_id
1 'polypeptide(L)' 'MEQTIQRAFKLRVLVTLTLWHNHNLHDKTGLVTGMYPHKRELLLDTDISVKRIAFNDIQDAKLVDTDD' A
#
# COMPACT_ATOMS: atom_id res chain seq x y z
N MET A 1 -9.31 1.38 5.42
CA MET A 1 -7.89 1.18 5.09
C MET A 1 -7.56 -0.27 4.76
N GLU A 2 -7.71 -1.22 5.68
CA GLU A 2 -7.41 -2.64 5.42
C GLU A 2 -8.24 -3.25 4.28
N GLN A 3 -9.54 -2.94 4.19
CA GLN A 3 -10.39 -3.39 3.09
C GLN A 3 -9.90 -2.89 1.72
N THR A 4 -9.39 -1.65 1.65
CA THR A 4 -8.84 -1.07 0.41
C THR A 4 -7.59 -1.81 -0.03
N ILE A 5 -6.68 -2.10 0.89
CA ILE A 5 -5.44 -2.85 0.63
C ILE A 5 -5.76 -4.28 0.20
N GLN A 6 -6.71 -4.94 0.88
CA GLN A 6 -7.17 -6.28 0.48
C GLN A 6 -7.81 -6.27 -0.91
N ARG A 7 -8.59 -5.23 -1.24
CA ARG A 7 -9.19 -5.06 -2.57
C ARG A 7 -8.12 -4.81 -3.63
N ALA A 8 -7.13 -3.96 -3.35
CA ALA A 8 -5.99 -3.72 -4.25
C ALA A 8 -5.23 -5.01 -4.54
N PHE A 9 -4.96 -5.80 -3.50
CA PHE A 9 -4.28 -7.09 -3.62
C PHE A 9 -5.07 -8.10 -4.46
N LYS A 10 -6.39 -8.21 -4.25
CA LYS A 10 -7.26 -9.12 -5.03
C LYS A 10 -7.38 -8.70 -6.49
N LEU A 11 -7.51 -7.40 -6.74
CA LEU A 11 -7.69 -6.85 -8.09
C LEU A 11 -6.35 -6.67 -8.83
N ARG A 12 -5.21 -6.79 -8.13
CA ARG A 12 -3.88 -6.47 -8.65
C ARG A 12 -3.85 -5.09 -9.31
N VAL A 13 -4.42 -4.10 -8.62
CA VAL A 13 -4.40 -2.70 -9.05
C VAL A 13 -3.40 -1.89 -8.24
N LEU A 14 -2.97 -0.76 -8.78
CA LEU A 14 -2.13 0.18 -8.08
C LEU A 14 -2.90 0.77 -6.89
N VAL A 15 -2.21 0.89 -5.76
CA VAL A 15 -2.70 1.55 -4.56
C VAL A 15 -1.73 2.66 -4.19
N THR A 16 -2.26 3.81 -3.83
CA THR A 16 -1.51 4.89 -3.20
C THR A 16 -1.68 4.77 -1.69
N LEU A 17 -0.57 4.53 -1.00
CA LEU A 17 -0.49 4.49 0.45
C LEU A 17 0.12 5.79 0.97
N THR A 18 -0.61 6.50 1.81
CA THR A 18 -0.06 7.64 2.54
C THR A 18 0.57 7.11 3.82
N LEU A 19 1.89 7.23 3.93
CA LEU A 19 2.68 6.72 5.04
C LEU A 19 3.11 7.86 5.96
N TRP A 20 3.04 7.64 7.26
CA TRP A 20 3.66 8.51 8.25
C TRP A 20 5.00 7.94 8.66
N HIS A 21 6.09 8.59 8.24
CA HIS A 21 7.43 8.17 8.61
C HIS A 21 8.30 9.38 8.89
N ASN A 22 9.08 9.34 9.97
CA ASN A 22 10.02 10.41 10.33
C ASN A 22 9.37 11.80 10.42
N HIS A 23 8.20 11.88 11.09
CA HIS A 23 7.38 13.09 11.25
C HIS A 23 6.87 13.73 9.95
N ASN A 24 6.88 13.01 8.83
CA ASN A 24 6.40 13.50 7.56
C ASN A 24 5.42 12.50 6.92
N LEU A 25 4.40 13.03 6.24
CA LEU A 25 3.53 12.25 5.38
C LEU A 25 4.22 12.09 4.02
N HIS A 26 4.26 10.85 3.54
CA HIS A 26 4.78 10.54 2.22
C HIS A 26 3.86 9.53 1.52
N ASP A 27 3.47 9.87 0.31
CA ASP A 27 2.67 8.98 -0.52
C ASP A 27 3.55 8.01 -1.29
N LYS A 28 3.14 6.75 -1.34
CA LYS A 28 3.76 5.72 -2.17
C LYS A 28 2.71 5.02 -2.99
N THR A 29 2.86 5.10 -4.30
CA THR A 29 2.03 4.35 -5.24
C THR A 29 2.76 3.08 -5.67
N GLY A 30 2.06 1.96 -5.66
CA GLY A 30 2.60 0.68 -6.12
C GLY A 30 1.58 -0.43 -6.12
N LEU A 31 1.99 -1.61 -6.58
CA LEU A 31 1.18 -2.82 -6.60
C LEU A 31 1.40 -3.59 -5.30
N VAL A 32 0.32 -4.02 -4.64
CA VAL A 32 0.46 -4.92 -3.49
C VAL A 32 0.74 -6.33 -4.02
N THR A 33 1.98 -6.80 -3.85
CA THR A 33 2.40 -8.16 -4.29
C THR A 33 2.33 -9.19 -3.17
N GLY A 34 2.27 -8.75 -1.92
CA GLY A 34 2.13 -9.63 -0.76
C GLY A 34 1.52 -8.91 0.43
N MET A 35 0.76 -9.65 1.24
CA MET A 35 0.15 -9.13 2.46
C MET A 35 0.36 -10.15 3.58
N TYR A 36 0.95 -9.72 4.68
CA TYR A 36 1.24 -10.53 5.86
C TYR A 36 0.42 -10.00 7.06
N PRO A 37 -0.87 -10.36 7.16
CA PRO A 37 -1.76 -9.83 8.18
C PRO A 37 -1.28 -10.18 9.60
N HIS A 38 -0.71 -11.39 9.80
CA HIS A 38 -0.16 -11.81 11.09
C HIS A 38 1.00 -10.93 11.57
N LYS A 39 1.78 -10.38 10.63
CA LYS A 39 2.88 -9.46 10.93
C LYS A 39 2.48 -7.99 10.83
N ARG A 40 1.26 -7.72 10.35
CA ARG A 40 0.77 -6.38 10.02
C ARG A 40 1.73 -5.67 9.06
N GLU A 41 2.18 -6.38 8.02
CA GLU A 41 3.09 -5.89 6.98
C GLU A 41 2.54 -6.20 5.58
N LEU A 42 2.87 -5.38 4.58
CA LEU A 42 2.62 -5.63 3.17
C LEU A 42 3.88 -5.41 2.34
N LEU A 43 3.92 -6.05 1.16
CA LEU A 43 4.91 -5.83 0.12
C LEU A 43 4.26 -4.97 -0.97
N LEU A 44 4.80 -3.77 -1.12
CA LEU A 44 4.43 -2.82 -2.17
C LEU A 44 5.52 -2.84 -3.24
N ASP A 45 5.21 -3.41 -4.38
CA ASP A 45 6.03 -3.34 -5.57
C ASP A 45 5.88 -1.95 -6.21
N THR A 46 6.98 -1.21 -6.24
CA THR A 46 7.08 0.09 -6.91
C THR A 46 7.96 -0.08 -8.13
N ASP A 47 7.85 0.82 -9.11
CA ASP A 47 8.61 0.79 -10.38
C ASP A 47 10.12 0.51 -10.21
N ILE A 48 10.68 0.97 -9.09
CA ILE A 48 12.11 0.85 -8.76
C ILE A 48 12.45 -0.33 -7.84
N SER A 49 11.52 -0.85 -7.04
CA SER A 49 11.81 -1.89 -6.03
C SER A 49 10.55 -2.36 -5.29
N VAL A 50 10.60 -3.59 -4.75
CA VAL A 50 9.64 -4.07 -3.75
C VAL A 50 10.01 -3.51 -2.37
N LYS A 51 9.09 -2.78 -1.75
CA LYS A 51 9.24 -2.25 -0.39
C LYS A 51 8.33 -2.98 0.58
N ARG A 52 8.84 -3.26 1.78
CA ARG A 52 8.03 -3.74 2.89
C ARG A 52 7.50 -2.54 3.67
N ILE A 53 6.18 -2.48 3.85
CA ILE A 53 5.48 -1.39 4.54
C ILE A 53 4.72 -2.00 5.72
N ALA A 54 4.93 -1.48 6.94
CA ALA A 54 4.13 -1.89 8.08
C ALA A 54 2.79 -1.16 8.07
N PHE A 55 1.72 -1.85 8.42
CA PHE A 55 0.37 -1.28 8.48
C PHE A 55 0.27 -0.14 9.47
N ASN A 56 1.13 -0.15 10.49
CA ASN A 56 1.17 0.88 11.53
C ASN A 56 1.69 2.22 11.01
N ASP A 57 2.45 2.21 9.90
CA ASP A 57 2.90 3.44 9.23
C ASP A 57 1.88 3.95 8.22
N ILE A 58 0.85 3.17 7.87
CA ILE A 58 -0.14 3.56 6.85
C ILE A 58 -1.21 4.42 7.52
N GLN A 59 -1.31 5.67 7.08
CA GLN A 59 -2.32 6.64 7.51
C GLN A 59 -3.54 6.67 6.60
N ASP A 60 -3.34 6.37 5.31
CA ASP A 60 -4.43 6.24 4.35
C ASP A 60 -4.04 5.30 3.20
N ALA A 61 -5.04 4.70 2.57
CA ALA A 61 -4.87 3.85 1.40
C ALA A 61 -5.99 4.11 0.41
N LYS A 62 -5.62 4.51 -0.81
CA LYS A 62 -6.53 4.78 -1.93
C LYS A 62 -6.19 3.90 -3.10
N LEU A 63 -7.20 3.28 -3.71
CA LEU A 63 -7.00 2.64 -5.02
C LEU A 63 -6.69 3.75 -6.02
N VAL A 64 -5.67 3.52 -6.84
CA VAL A 64 -5.53 4.30 -8.07
C VAL A 64 -6.56 3.71 -9.01
N ASP A 65 -7.78 4.23 -8.92
CA ASP A 65 -8.83 3.91 -9.87
C ASP A 65 -8.31 4.30 -11.26
N THR A 66 -8.15 3.32 -12.13
CA THR A 66 -8.26 3.52 -13.59
C THR A 66 -9.73 3.80 -13.88
N ASP A 67 -10.20 4.99 -13.51
CA ASP A 67 -11.48 5.51 -13.97
C ASP A 67 -11.18 6.19 -15.32
N ASP A 68 -11.62 5.52 -16.38
CA ASP A 68 -11.78 6.06 -17.74
C ASP A 68 -13.08 6.89 -17.80
#